data_AF-A0A9E5NH70-F1
#
_entry.id   AF-A0A9E5NH70-F1
#
_cell.length_a   1.000
_cell.length_b   1.000
_cell.length_c   1.000
_cell.angle_alpha   90.00
_cell.angle_beta   90.00
_cell.angle_gamma   90.00
#
_symmetry.space_group_name_H-M   'P 1'
#
loop_
_entity.id
_entity.type
_entity.pdbx_description
1 polymer ?
#
loop_
_entity_poly.entity_id
_entity_poly.type
_entity_poly.pdbx_seq_one_letter_code
_entity_poly.pdbx_strand_id
1 'polypeptide(L)'
;MKARQESAGSLLRSVVRWWGLVMLLSFTVFALTLLPILFTSQGRQFVQELLANPDVQRVLGGTSIGPVLRGSLMSRLRDPWLFLLLSFLVALTVVVIVRHGPTRTQRNEKPGTYCPTAGDFFAAVLVFTGLLLTLSVEFIYLRDSFGVRANTIFKFYYQAWVMLACASAYGVWWMIHRREQAVGGAGRYVFLVGVAGLVAVGMIYPVMAGYSRVQGFQHDPDLDGSANIARSNPDDWAAIEWLRANGMGVPVILEAPGRSFNYEGRISAFTGFPAVLGWSLHEAQWRGNYIEQGRREPDIATIYTTHDGHQALALLRKWEVDYVIVGQTERHYVEQLCDDPDRHCRPAEALKKFDVLLTPAFDQGRTTVYQVP
;
A
#
# COMPACT_ATOMS: atom_id res chain seq x y z
N MET A 1 -43.05 -31.49 -10.76
CA MET A 1 -42.73 -30.12 -11.21
C MET A 1 -43.16 -29.03 -10.21
N LYS A 2 -44.40 -29.02 -9.71
CA LYS A 2 -44.90 -28.02 -8.72
C LYS A 2 -43.99 -27.80 -7.49
N ALA A 3 -43.52 -28.87 -6.83
CA ALA A 3 -42.68 -28.75 -5.62
C ALA A 3 -41.28 -28.14 -5.87
N ARG A 4 -40.71 -28.28 -7.08
CA ARG A 4 -39.43 -27.62 -7.45
C ARG A 4 -39.63 -26.12 -7.72
N GLN A 5 -40.78 -25.73 -8.28
CA GLN A 5 -41.14 -24.32 -8.51
C GLN A 5 -41.42 -23.57 -7.20
N GLU A 6 -42.10 -24.19 -6.23
CA GLU A 6 -42.33 -23.58 -4.90
C GLU A 6 -41.03 -23.34 -4.11
N SER A 7 -40.07 -24.26 -4.22
CA SER A 7 -38.75 -24.15 -3.59
C SER A 7 -37.90 -23.00 -4.18
N ALA A 8 -37.88 -22.87 -5.51
CA ALA A 8 -37.16 -21.81 -6.20
C ALA A 8 -37.73 -20.41 -5.86
N GLY A 9 -39.06 -20.28 -5.83
CA GLY A 9 -39.72 -19.02 -5.44
C GLY A 9 -39.48 -18.64 -3.98
N SER A 10 -39.27 -19.61 -3.08
CA SER A 10 -38.87 -19.36 -1.69
C SER A 10 -37.43 -18.88 -1.56
N LEU A 11 -36.50 -19.44 -2.36
CA LEU A 11 -35.09 -19.03 -2.39
C LEU A 11 -34.94 -17.60 -2.90
N LEU A 12 -35.53 -17.28 -4.06
CA LEU A 12 -35.44 -15.94 -4.64
C LEU A 12 -35.97 -14.87 -3.68
N ARG A 13 -37.15 -15.10 -3.07
CA ARG A 13 -37.71 -14.20 -2.05
C ARG A 13 -36.78 -14.02 -0.85
N SER A 14 -36.11 -15.08 -0.43
CA SER A 14 -35.14 -15.00 0.68
C SER A 14 -33.93 -14.14 0.30
N VAL A 15 -33.36 -14.35 -0.89
CA VAL A 15 -32.21 -13.58 -1.37
C VAL A 15 -32.56 -12.11 -1.54
N VAL A 16 -33.68 -11.79 -2.20
CA VAL A 16 -34.14 -10.41 -2.39
C VAL A 16 -34.37 -9.71 -1.04
N ARG A 17 -34.99 -10.40 -0.08
CA ARG A 17 -35.19 -9.84 1.27
C ARG A 17 -33.87 -9.53 1.97
N TRP A 18 -32.93 -10.47 1.98
CA TRP A 18 -31.63 -10.26 2.62
C TRP A 18 -30.79 -9.22 1.88
N TRP A 19 -30.89 -9.14 0.56
CA TRP A 19 -30.21 -8.12 -0.21
C TRP A 19 -30.71 -6.72 0.11
N GLY A 20 -32.04 -6.54 0.18
CA GLY A 20 -32.64 -5.30 0.64
C GLY A 20 -32.20 -4.92 2.06
N LEU A 21 -32.09 -5.90 2.98
CA LEU A 21 -31.58 -5.66 4.34
C LEU A 21 -30.10 -5.25 4.36
N VAL A 22 -29.24 -5.92 3.58
CA VAL A 22 -27.81 -5.56 3.48
C VAL A 22 -27.64 -4.17 2.89
N MET A 23 -28.41 -3.83 1.86
CA MET A 23 -28.40 -2.48 1.27
C MET A 23 -28.87 -1.44 2.30
N LEU A 24 -30.00 -1.69 2.97
CA LEU A 24 -30.52 -0.80 4.01
C LEU A 24 -29.49 -0.58 5.12
N LEU A 25 -28.89 -1.65 5.64
CA LEU A 25 -27.86 -1.57 6.66
C LEU A 25 -26.65 -0.76 6.18
N SER A 26 -26.22 -0.96 4.94
CA SER A 26 -25.11 -0.21 4.34
C SER A 26 -25.41 1.29 4.27
N PHE A 27 -26.62 1.67 3.85
CA PHE A 27 -27.06 3.06 3.86
C PHE A 27 -27.21 3.63 5.27
N THR A 28 -27.66 2.82 6.24
CA THR A 28 -27.72 3.22 7.65
C THR A 28 -26.32 3.48 8.19
N VAL A 29 -25.37 2.56 7.98
CA VAL A 29 -23.96 2.75 8.39
C VAL A 29 -23.39 4.00 7.74
N PHE A 30 -23.62 4.20 6.44
CA PHE A 30 -23.19 5.41 5.76
C PHE A 30 -23.78 6.67 6.40
N ALA A 31 -25.09 6.72 6.65
CA ALA A 31 -25.74 7.85 7.30
C ALA A 31 -25.16 8.10 8.71
N LEU A 32 -24.91 7.05 9.48
CA LEU A 32 -24.29 7.14 10.80
C LEU A 32 -22.86 7.69 10.72
N THR A 33 -22.07 7.33 9.71
CA THR A 33 -20.72 7.89 9.51
C THR A 33 -20.72 9.37 9.15
N LEU A 34 -21.84 9.91 8.64
CA LEU A 34 -21.99 11.34 8.40
C LEU A 34 -22.36 12.13 9.66
N LEU A 35 -22.89 11.49 10.71
CA LEU A 35 -23.29 12.18 11.94
C LEU A 35 -22.10 12.88 12.63
N PRO A 36 -20.93 12.24 12.84
CA PRO A 36 -19.78 12.92 13.43
C PRO A 36 -19.35 14.16 12.65
N ILE A 37 -19.50 14.15 11.31
CA ILE A 37 -19.16 15.29 10.45
C ILE A 37 -20.02 16.51 10.81
N LEU A 38 -21.30 16.29 11.12
CA LEU A 38 -22.26 17.35 11.43
C LEU A 38 -22.18 17.82 12.89
N PHE A 39 -21.86 16.92 13.82
CA PHE A 39 -21.98 17.19 15.27
C PHE A 39 -20.65 17.40 16.01
N THR A 40 -19.50 17.13 15.39
CA THR A 40 -18.18 17.30 16.05
C THR A 40 -17.41 18.51 15.53
N SER A 41 -16.52 19.06 16.36
CA SER A 41 -15.58 20.12 15.93
C SER A 41 -14.62 19.61 14.85
N GLN A 42 -14.08 18.40 15.04
CA GLN A 42 -13.20 17.73 14.07
C GLN A 42 -13.90 17.48 12.73
N GLY A 43 -15.16 17.06 12.76
CA GLY A 43 -15.99 16.86 11.58
C GLY A 43 -16.22 18.14 10.78
N ARG A 44 -16.49 19.25 11.46
CA ARG A 44 -16.64 20.57 10.83
C ARG A 44 -15.33 21.08 10.24
N GLN A 45 -14.22 20.91 10.96
CA GLN A 45 -12.88 21.24 10.45
C GLN A 45 -12.54 20.41 9.21
N PHE A 46 -12.83 19.11 9.22
CA PHE A 46 -12.65 18.23 8.06
C PHE A 46 -13.40 18.74 6.82
N VAL A 47 -14.66 19.16 6.97
CA VAL A 47 -15.45 19.72 5.86
C VAL A 47 -14.82 21.02 5.35
N GLN A 48 -14.34 21.88 6.24
CA GLN A 48 -13.68 23.12 5.84
C GLN A 48 -12.38 22.86 5.06
N GLU A 49 -11.54 21.94 5.54
CA GLU A 49 -10.34 21.50 4.84
C GLU A 49 -10.66 20.91 3.46
N LEU A 50 -11.71 20.08 3.38
CA LEU A 50 -12.15 19.46 2.13
C LEU A 50 -12.63 20.52 1.13
N LEU A 51 -13.42 21.49 1.58
CA LEU A 51 -13.91 22.60 0.77
C LEU A 51 -12.80 23.57 0.35
N ALA A 52 -11.71 23.66 1.12
CA ALA A 52 -10.54 24.46 0.78
C ALA A 52 -9.62 23.79 -0.27
N ASN A 53 -9.81 22.49 -0.54
CA ASN A 53 -8.98 21.77 -1.49
C ASN A 53 -9.29 22.21 -2.95
N PRO A 54 -8.28 22.69 -3.72
CA PRO A 54 -8.48 23.16 -5.10
C PRO A 54 -9.02 22.09 -6.07
N ASP A 55 -8.73 20.82 -5.85
CA ASP A 55 -9.25 19.72 -6.67
C ASP A 55 -10.74 19.49 -6.42
N VAL A 56 -11.13 19.57 -5.15
CA VAL A 56 -12.53 19.45 -4.72
C VAL A 56 -13.35 20.62 -5.28
N GLN A 57 -12.79 21.84 -5.20
CA GLN A 57 -13.42 23.03 -5.77
C GLN A 57 -13.57 22.95 -7.29
N ARG A 58 -12.57 22.41 -8.00
CA ARG A 58 -12.63 22.18 -9.46
C ARG A 58 -13.74 21.21 -9.86
N VAL A 59 -14.00 20.19 -9.06
CA VAL A 59 -15.03 19.18 -9.35
C VAL A 59 -16.43 19.64 -8.93
N LEU A 60 -16.54 20.39 -7.82
CA LEU A 60 -17.82 20.66 -7.15
C LEU A 60 -18.32 22.10 -7.30
N GLY A 61 -17.50 22.99 -7.87
CA GLY A 61 -17.92 24.32 -8.33
C GLY A 61 -18.37 25.29 -7.23
N GLY A 62 -17.96 25.08 -5.97
CA GLY A 62 -18.34 25.99 -4.88
C GLY A 62 -17.83 25.58 -3.49
N THR A 63 -18.05 26.46 -2.52
CA THR A 63 -17.58 26.38 -1.13
C THR A 63 -18.64 25.85 -0.14
N SER A 64 -19.69 25.18 -0.62
CA SER A 64 -20.79 24.70 0.22
C SER A 64 -20.90 23.18 0.24
N ILE A 65 -21.40 22.62 1.35
CA ILE A 65 -21.52 21.17 1.56
C ILE A 65 -22.58 20.51 0.66
N GLY A 66 -23.58 21.26 0.21
CA GLY A 66 -24.69 20.76 -0.60
C GLY A 66 -24.24 20.17 -1.95
N PRO A 67 -23.49 20.92 -2.78
CA PRO A 67 -22.85 20.41 -3.99
C PRO A 67 -21.95 19.20 -3.73
N VAL A 68 -21.20 19.18 -2.61
CA VAL A 68 -20.35 18.03 -2.23
C VAL A 68 -21.17 16.78 -1.99
N LEU A 69 -22.23 16.88 -1.19
CA LEU A 69 -23.14 15.76 -0.92
C LEU A 69 -23.84 15.28 -2.19
N ARG A 70 -24.30 16.22 -3.04
CA ARG A 70 -24.91 15.91 -4.34
C ARG A 70 -23.93 15.21 -5.27
N GLY A 71 -22.71 15.72 -5.41
CA GLY A 71 -21.67 15.12 -6.25
C GLY A 71 -21.28 13.72 -5.76
N SER A 72 -21.12 13.55 -4.44
CA SER A 72 -20.83 12.25 -3.81
C SER A 72 -21.96 11.25 -4.02
N LEU A 73 -23.22 11.68 -3.96
CA LEU A 73 -24.37 10.84 -4.27
C LEU A 73 -24.44 10.47 -5.76
N MET A 74 -24.27 11.44 -6.66
CA MET A 74 -24.31 11.21 -8.10
C MET A 74 -23.19 10.28 -8.57
N SER A 75 -21.98 10.39 -7.99
CA SER A 75 -20.90 9.44 -8.26
C SER A 75 -21.28 8.01 -7.90
N ARG A 76 -21.90 7.79 -6.72
CA ARG A 76 -22.36 6.45 -6.31
C ARG A 76 -23.50 5.91 -7.17
N LEU A 77 -24.39 6.78 -7.66
CA LEU A 77 -25.48 6.39 -8.56
C LEU A 77 -24.99 6.09 -9.99
N ARG A 78 -23.92 6.75 -10.44
CA ARG A 78 -23.32 6.51 -11.75
C ARG A 78 -22.56 5.18 -11.79
N ASP A 79 -21.87 4.85 -10.70
CA ASP A 79 -21.03 3.65 -10.60
C ASP A 79 -21.47 2.72 -9.45
N PRO A 80 -22.72 2.20 -9.45
CA PRO A 80 -23.26 1.43 -8.33
C PRO A 80 -22.79 -0.04 -8.33
N TRP A 81 -22.12 -0.47 -9.39
CA TRP A 81 -21.93 -1.89 -9.73
C TRP A 81 -21.16 -2.67 -8.67
N LEU A 82 -20.08 -2.10 -8.13
CA LEU A 82 -19.30 -2.76 -7.08
C LEU A 82 -20.14 -2.96 -5.81
N PHE A 83 -20.87 -1.91 -5.39
CA PHE A 83 -21.74 -1.97 -4.23
C PHE A 83 -22.87 -3.00 -4.43
N LEU A 84 -23.54 -2.97 -5.58
CA LEU A 84 -24.61 -3.92 -5.90
C LEU A 84 -24.08 -5.36 -5.92
N LEU A 85 -22.91 -5.60 -6.51
CA LEU A 85 -22.26 -6.91 -6.53
C LEU A 85 -21.93 -7.41 -5.12
N LEU A 86 -21.20 -6.61 -4.32
CA LEU A 86 -20.78 -7.01 -2.99
C LEU A 86 -21.98 -7.22 -2.04
N SER A 87 -22.95 -6.29 -2.03
CA SER A 87 -24.14 -6.43 -1.21
C SER A 87 -24.98 -7.65 -1.59
N PHE A 88 -25.07 -7.98 -2.88
CA PHE A 88 -25.74 -9.17 -3.37
C PHE A 88 -25.01 -10.45 -2.93
N LEU A 89 -23.68 -10.50 -3.08
CA LEU A 89 -22.87 -11.67 -2.68
C LEU A 89 -22.90 -11.89 -1.16
N VAL A 90 -22.87 -10.82 -0.37
CA VAL A 90 -23.06 -10.90 1.09
C VAL A 90 -24.44 -11.49 1.41
N ALA A 91 -25.50 -10.97 0.79
CA ALA A 91 -26.86 -11.48 1.01
C ALA A 91 -27.03 -12.95 0.61
N LEU A 92 -26.44 -13.36 -0.51
CA LEU A 92 -26.41 -14.75 -0.95
C LEU A 92 -25.75 -15.64 0.10
N THR A 93 -24.61 -15.21 0.64
CA THR A 93 -23.87 -15.97 1.65
C THR A 93 -24.63 -16.04 2.97
N VAL A 94 -25.30 -14.96 3.38
CA VAL A 94 -26.19 -14.96 4.56
C VAL A 94 -27.32 -15.98 4.38
N VAL A 95 -27.93 -16.05 3.19
CA VAL A 95 -28.97 -17.06 2.89
C VAL A 95 -28.41 -18.47 3.03
N VAL A 96 -27.18 -18.73 2.56
CA VAL A 96 -26.51 -20.03 2.69
C VAL A 96 -26.31 -20.38 4.17
N ILE A 97 -25.73 -19.47 4.95
CA ILE A 97 -25.47 -19.64 6.39
C ILE A 97 -26.76 -19.90 7.18
N VAL A 98 -27.81 -19.10 6.95
CA VAL A 98 -29.09 -19.21 7.68
C VAL A 98 -29.85 -20.49 7.31
N ARG A 99 -29.73 -20.97 6.07
CA ARG A 99 -30.42 -22.20 5.63
C ARG A 99 -29.69 -23.47 6.07
N HIS A 100 -28.36 -23.44 6.13
CA HIS A 100 -27.50 -24.60 6.35
C HIS A 100 -26.76 -24.55 7.70
N GLY A 101 -27.24 -23.71 8.63
CA GLY A 101 -26.63 -23.57 9.95
C GLY A 101 -26.72 -24.85 10.79
N PRO A 102 -25.83 -25.01 11.79
CA PRO A 102 -25.64 -26.27 12.54
C PRO A 102 -26.89 -26.81 13.24
N THR A 103 -27.83 -25.94 13.57
CA THR A 103 -29.05 -26.26 14.32
C THR A 103 -30.20 -26.77 13.46
N ARG A 104 -30.14 -26.63 12.12
CA ARG A 104 -31.27 -26.96 11.24
C ARG A 104 -31.15 -28.33 10.55
N THR A 105 -29.94 -28.88 10.48
CA THR A 105 -29.59 -30.13 9.78
C THR A 105 -30.20 -31.41 10.34
N GLN A 106 -30.89 -31.37 11.48
CA GLN A 106 -31.51 -32.57 12.07
C GLN A 106 -33.03 -32.70 11.88
N ARG A 107 -33.72 -31.70 11.29
CA ARG A 107 -35.19 -31.69 11.27
C ARG A 107 -35.75 -31.93 9.85
N ASN A 108 -36.11 -33.20 9.59
CA ASN A 108 -36.92 -33.66 8.45
C ASN A 108 -36.27 -33.55 7.05
N GLU A 109 -35.18 -34.28 6.78
CA GLU A 109 -34.66 -34.41 5.42
C GLU A 109 -35.02 -35.76 4.78
N LYS A 110 -35.37 -35.71 3.49
CA LYS A 110 -35.66 -36.91 2.69
C LYS A 110 -34.37 -37.71 2.49
N PRO A 111 -34.44 -39.06 2.47
CA PRO A 111 -33.29 -39.90 2.15
C PRO A 111 -32.64 -39.46 0.82
N GLY A 112 -31.33 -39.23 0.83
CA GLY A 112 -30.57 -38.78 -0.36
C GLY A 112 -30.36 -37.27 -0.50
N THR A 113 -30.80 -36.45 0.47
CA THR A 113 -30.53 -35.00 0.49
C THR A 113 -29.16 -34.73 1.12
N TYR A 114 -28.40 -33.79 0.55
CA TYR A 114 -27.08 -33.39 1.07
C TYR A 114 -27.22 -32.71 2.43
N CYS A 115 -26.50 -33.22 3.44
CA CYS A 115 -26.43 -32.59 4.76
C CYS A 115 -25.13 -31.76 4.88
N PRO A 116 -25.22 -30.42 5.05
CA PRO A 116 -24.08 -29.54 5.30
C PRO A 116 -23.20 -30.03 6.45
N THR A 117 -21.90 -30.03 6.20
CA THR A 117 -20.86 -30.33 7.17
C THR A 117 -20.40 -29.05 7.88
N ALA A 118 -19.69 -29.22 9.00
CA ALA A 118 -19.00 -28.10 9.66
C ALA A 118 -18.02 -27.37 8.72
N GLY A 119 -17.40 -28.12 7.78
CA GLY A 119 -16.52 -27.54 6.75
C GLY A 119 -17.24 -26.60 5.80
N ASP A 120 -18.45 -26.95 5.35
CA ASP A 120 -19.22 -26.06 4.46
C ASP A 120 -19.66 -24.79 5.19
N PHE A 121 -20.08 -24.93 6.44
CA PHE A 121 -20.44 -23.79 7.28
C PHE A 121 -19.25 -22.85 7.49
N PHE A 122 -18.09 -23.42 7.84
CA PHE A 122 -16.86 -22.65 8.01
C PHE A 122 -16.45 -21.92 6.72
N ALA A 123 -16.49 -22.61 5.57
CA ALA A 123 -16.22 -21.98 4.28
C ALA A 123 -17.20 -20.83 3.96
N ALA A 124 -18.50 -21.00 4.27
CA ALA A 124 -19.48 -19.93 4.08
C ALA A 124 -19.22 -18.73 5.00
N VAL A 125 -18.78 -18.95 6.25
CA VAL A 125 -18.35 -17.88 7.17
C VAL A 125 -17.13 -17.14 6.62
N LEU A 126 -16.14 -17.85 6.08
CA LEU A 126 -14.97 -17.22 5.44
C LEU A 126 -15.37 -16.35 4.25
N VAL A 127 -16.27 -16.83 3.37
CA VAL A 127 -16.81 -16.03 2.26
C VAL A 127 -17.52 -14.79 2.79
N PHE A 128 -18.39 -14.96 3.78
CA PHE A 128 -19.15 -13.87 4.38
C PHE A 128 -18.22 -12.80 4.96
N THR A 129 -17.27 -13.19 5.80
CA THR A 129 -16.33 -12.26 6.43
C THR A 129 -15.46 -11.57 5.40
N GLY A 130 -14.91 -12.31 4.42
CA GLY A 130 -14.11 -11.73 3.35
C GLY A 130 -14.88 -10.68 2.55
N LEU A 131 -16.11 -11.00 2.12
CA LEU A 131 -16.96 -10.05 1.41
C LEU A 131 -17.36 -8.85 2.27
N LEU A 132 -17.66 -9.07 3.56
CA LEU A 132 -18.01 -8.00 4.48
C LEU A 132 -16.84 -7.03 4.70
N LEU A 133 -15.61 -7.54 4.86
CA LEU A 133 -14.41 -6.70 4.95
C LEU A 133 -14.18 -5.90 3.66
N THR A 134 -14.43 -6.50 2.49
CA THR A 134 -14.33 -5.75 1.22
C THR A 134 -15.41 -4.68 1.08
N LEU A 135 -16.63 -4.95 1.56
CA LEU A 135 -17.73 -4.00 1.54
C LEU A 135 -17.52 -2.87 2.55
N SER A 136 -16.96 -3.15 3.73
CA SER A 136 -16.82 -2.15 4.79
C SER A 136 -15.90 -0.99 4.40
N VAL A 137 -14.84 -1.24 3.62
CA VAL A 137 -13.89 -0.19 3.20
C VAL A 137 -14.46 0.74 2.12
N GLU A 138 -15.62 0.42 1.56
CA GLU A 138 -16.37 1.33 0.69
C GLU A 138 -17.05 2.46 1.48
N PHE A 139 -17.25 2.26 2.78
CA PHE A 139 -17.93 3.22 3.66
C PHE A 139 -16.99 3.85 4.68
N ILE A 140 -16.00 3.08 5.17
CA ILE A 140 -15.14 3.50 6.28
C ILE A 140 -13.68 3.32 5.88
N TYR A 141 -12.89 4.37 5.99
CA TYR A 141 -11.45 4.28 5.86
C TYR A 141 -10.76 5.22 6.86
N LEU A 142 -9.54 4.86 7.22
CA LEU A 142 -8.66 5.69 8.04
C LEU A 142 -7.93 6.67 7.13
N ARG A 143 -8.09 7.97 7.39
CA ARG A 143 -7.32 9.03 6.72
C ARG A 143 -5.95 9.12 7.39
N ASP A 144 -4.93 8.68 6.69
CA ASP A 144 -3.52 8.84 7.08
C ASP A 144 -2.83 9.89 6.19
N SER A 145 -1.48 9.93 6.23
CA SER A 145 -0.65 10.87 5.48
C SER A 145 -0.87 10.82 3.96
N PHE A 146 -1.41 9.73 3.40
CA PHE A 146 -1.70 9.64 1.97
C PHE A 146 -3.02 10.31 1.58
N GLY A 147 -3.89 10.61 2.55
CA GLY A 147 -5.18 11.27 2.30
C GLY A 147 -6.19 10.44 1.48
N VAL A 148 -5.86 9.18 1.17
CA VAL A 148 -6.68 8.24 0.40
C VAL A 148 -6.87 6.92 1.15
N ARG A 149 -7.85 6.11 0.75
CA ARG A 149 -8.18 4.83 1.42
C ARG A 149 -7.17 3.69 1.21
N ALA A 150 -6.02 3.94 0.58
CA ALA A 150 -5.09 2.89 0.13
C ALA A 150 -4.67 1.95 1.28
N ASN A 151 -4.23 2.49 2.42
CA ASN A 151 -3.79 1.66 3.54
C ASN A 151 -4.94 0.92 4.24
N THR A 152 -6.16 1.48 4.22
CA THR A 152 -7.34 0.77 4.71
C THR A 152 -7.67 -0.41 3.79
N ILE A 153 -7.67 -0.19 2.47
CA ILE A 153 -7.84 -1.27 1.50
C ILE A 153 -6.79 -2.33 1.74
N PHE A 154 -5.49 -2.00 1.76
CA PHE A 154 -4.44 -3.00 1.92
C PHE A 154 -4.61 -3.83 3.19
N LYS A 155 -4.78 -3.19 4.36
CA LYS A 155 -4.87 -3.91 5.64
C LYS A 155 -6.07 -4.85 5.70
N PHE A 156 -7.22 -4.46 5.15
CA PHE A 156 -8.44 -5.28 5.18
C PHE A 156 -8.50 -6.29 4.04
N TYR A 157 -8.07 -5.90 2.83
CA TYR A 157 -8.09 -6.78 1.66
C TYR A 157 -7.11 -7.92 1.78
N TYR A 158 -5.95 -7.75 2.43
CA TYR A 158 -5.05 -8.87 2.69
C TYR A 158 -5.76 -9.99 3.48
N GLN A 159 -6.54 -9.63 4.50
CA GLN A 159 -7.31 -10.61 5.28
C GLN A 159 -8.46 -11.20 4.45
N ALA A 160 -9.20 -10.34 3.74
CA ALA A 160 -10.32 -10.77 2.89
C ALA A 160 -9.88 -11.73 1.78
N TRP A 161 -8.77 -11.44 1.09
CA TRP A 161 -8.23 -12.27 0.03
C TRP A 161 -7.80 -13.64 0.52
N VAL A 162 -7.15 -13.73 1.68
CA VAL A 162 -6.78 -15.02 2.29
C VAL A 162 -8.03 -15.84 2.62
N MET A 163 -9.04 -15.23 3.24
CA MET A 163 -10.30 -15.93 3.57
C MET A 163 -11.03 -16.41 2.32
N LEU A 164 -11.14 -15.56 1.30
CA LEU A 164 -11.80 -15.89 0.03
C LEU A 164 -11.01 -16.95 -0.75
N ALA A 165 -9.68 -16.92 -0.74
CA ALA A 165 -8.83 -17.92 -1.40
C ALA A 165 -9.02 -19.31 -0.77
N CYS A 166 -8.96 -19.41 0.56
CA CYS A 166 -9.18 -20.66 1.29
C CYS A 166 -10.59 -21.22 1.03
N ALA A 167 -11.62 -20.37 1.11
CA ALA A 167 -12.98 -20.77 0.84
C ALA A 167 -13.22 -21.18 -0.62
N SER A 168 -12.58 -20.49 -1.57
CA SER A 168 -12.66 -20.82 -3.00
C SER A 168 -11.98 -22.17 -3.30
N ALA A 169 -10.82 -22.44 -2.72
CA ALA A 169 -10.15 -23.75 -2.85
C ALA A 169 -11.04 -24.89 -2.33
N TYR A 170 -11.67 -24.70 -1.16
CA TYR A 170 -12.66 -25.64 -0.63
C TYR A 170 -13.87 -25.78 -1.56
N GLY A 171 -14.39 -24.67 -2.11
CA GLY A 171 -15.50 -24.67 -3.05
C GLY A 171 -15.22 -25.45 -4.34
N VAL A 172 -13.99 -25.35 -4.87
CA VAL A 172 -13.55 -26.14 -6.03
C VAL A 172 -13.47 -27.63 -5.66
N TRP A 173 -12.87 -27.96 -4.52
CA TRP A 173 -12.85 -29.34 -4.03
C TRP A 173 -14.26 -29.92 -3.87
N TRP A 174 -15.18 -29.13 -3.30
CA TRP A 174 -16.58 -29.49 -3.11
C TRP A 174 -17.27 -29.77 -4.45
N MET A 175 -17.07 -28.90 -5.44
CA MET A 175 -17.59 -29.07 -6.80
C MET A 175 -17.05 -30.33 -7.50
N ILE A 176 -15.80 -30.72 -7.24
CA ILE A 176 -15.18 -31.92 -7.82
C ILE A 176 -15.73 -33.21 -7.18
N HIS A 177 -15.95 -33.24 -5.87
CA HIS A 177 -16.26 -34.50 -5.18
C HIS A 177 -17.77 -34.75 -5.02
N ARG A 178 -18.60 -33.70 -5.01
CA ARG A 178 -20.05 -33.81 -4.74
C ARG A 178 -20.87 -33.88 -6.04
N ARG A 179 -20.58 -34.90 -6.86
CA ARG A 179 -21.01 -35.08 -8.26
C ARG A 179 -22.51 -35.07 -8.55
N GLU A 180 -23.39 -35.42 -7.61
CA GLU A 180 -24.77 -35.81 -7.93
C GLU A 180 -25.87 -34.82 -7.48
N GLN A 181 -25.56 -33.74 -6.74
CA GLN A 181 -26.60 -33.14 -5.88
C GLN A 181 -26.91 -31.64 -6.08
N ALA A 182 -26.15 -30.87 -6.88
CA ALA A 182 -26.41 -29.42 -7.02
C ALA A 182 -26.40 -28.86 -8.45
N VAL A 183 -25.53 -29.35 -9.32
CA VAL A 183 -25.33 -28.84 -10.69
C VAL A 183 -25.22 -30.03 -11.64
N GLY A 184 -25.97 -30.02 -12.75
CA GLY A 184 -25.85 -31.09 -13.75
C GLY A 184 -24.41 -31.21 -14.28
N GLY A 185 -24.02 -32.39 -14.78
CA GLY A 185 -22.64 -32.67 -15.20
C GLY A 185 -22.05 -31.63 -16.15
N ALA A 186 -22.85 -31.13 -17.10
CA ALA A 186 -22.44 -30.07 -18.02
C ALA A 186 -22.12 -28.74 -17.31
N GLY A 187 -22.97 -28.29 -16.38
CA GLY A 187 -22.76 -27.04 -15.65
C GLY A 187 -21.53 -27.10 -14.73
N ARG A 188 -21.29 -28.27 -14.11
CA ARG A 188 -20.06 -28.52 -13.35
C ARG A 188 -18.83 -28.46 -14.24
N TYR A 189 -18.87 -29.10 -15.41
CA TYR A 189 -17.75 -29.09 -16.35
C TYR A 189 -17.43 -27.65 -16.79
N VAL A 190 -18.44 -26.88 -17.19
CA VAL A 190 -18.28 -25.47 -17.55
C VAL A 190 -17.69 -24.66 -16.40
N PHE A 191 -18.17 -24.86 -15.17
CA PHE A 191 -17.61 -24.18 -13.99
C PHE A 191 -16.13 -24.52 -13.77
N LEU A 192 -15.76 -25.81 -13.78
CA LEU A 192 -14.38 -26.25 -13.52
C LEU A 192 -13.42 -25.80 -14.62
N VAL A 193 -13.83 -25.86 -15.89
CA VAL A 193 -13.06 -25.30 -17.02
C VAL A 193 -12.91 -23.79 -16.87
N GLY A 194 -13.97 -23.09 -16.47
CA GLY A 194 -13.92 -21.65 -16.19
C GLY A 194 -12.93 -21.30 -15.07
N VAL A 195 -12.97 -22.04 -13.95
CA VAL A 195 -12.01 -21.87 -12.85
C VAL A 195 -10.58 -22.17 -13.31
N ALA A 196 -10.35 -23.26 -14.04
CA ALA A 196 -9.04 -23.59 -14.58
C ALA A 196 -8.51 -22.49 -15.51
N GLY A 197 -9.37 -21.94 -16.37
CA GLY A 197 -9.05 -20.80 -17.23
C GLY A 197 -8.71 -19.54 -16.43
N LEU A 198 -9.48 -19.21 -15.40
CA LEU A 198 -9.20 -18.07 -14.52
C LEU A 198 -7.88 -18.22 -13.77
N VAL A 199 -7.58 -19.42 -13.27
CA VAL A 199 -6.29 -19.73 -12.64
C VAL A 199 -5.16 -19.59 -13.66
N ALA A 200 -5.31 -20.14 -14.87
CA ALA A 200 -4.30 -20.04 -15.92
C ALA A 200 -4.01 -18.57 -16.29
N VAL A 201 -5.05 -17.74 -16.46
CA VAL A 201 -4.90 -16.31 -16.71
C VAL A 201 -4.27 -15.59 -15.51
N GLY A 202 -4.69 -15.93 -14.29
CA GLY A 202 -4.13 -15.36 -13.06
C GLY A 202 -2.65 -15.70 -12.84
N MET A 203 -2.20 -16.86 -13.34
CA MET A 203 -0.80 -17.31 -13.26
C MET A 203 0.14 -16.59 -14.25
N ILE A 204 -0.38 -15.85 -15.23
CA ILE A 204 0.45 -15.06 -16.17
C ILE A 204 1.35 -14.10 -15.39
N TYR A 205 0.80 -13.36 -14.43
CA TYR A 205 1.58 -12.39 -13.66
C TYR A 205 2.66 -13.07 -12.80
N PRO A 206 2.39 -14.03 -11.90
CA PRO A 206 3.44 -14.69 -11.11
C PRO A 206 4.57 -15.31 -11.97
N VAL A 207 4.24 -15.94 -13.10
CA VAL A 207 5.24 -16.55 -14.00
C VAL A 207 6.09 -15.47 -14.68
N MET A 208 5.46 -14.48 -15.29
CA MET A 208 6.16 -13.44 -16.05
C MET A 208 6.92 -12.47 -15.14
N ALA A 209 6.32 -12.11 -14.00
CA ALA A 209 6.96 -11.27 -13.00
C ALA A 209 8.18 -11.96 -12.41
N GLY A 210 8.12 -13.26 -12.12
CA GLY A 210 9.28 -14.02 -11.64
C GLY A 210 10.48 -13.86 -12.59
N TYR A 211 10.27 -14.14 -13.88
CA TYR A 211 11.31 -13.99 -14.91
C TYR A 211 11.78 -12.53 -15.09
N SER A 212 10.87 -11.57 -15.11
CA SER A 212 11.20 -10.15 -15.30
C SER A 212 11.96 -9.56 -14.11
N ARG A 213 11.59 -9.93 -12.87
CA ARG A 213 12.21 -9.40 -11.63
C ARG A 213 13.64 -9.89 -11.44
N VAL A 214 13.99 -11.07 -11.96
CA VAL A 214 15.37 -11.56 -12.00
C VAL A 214 16.10 -11.17 -13.28
N GLN A 215 15.56 -10.22 -14.05
CA GLN A 215 16.13 -9.74 -15.32
C GLN A 215 16.46 -10.88 -16.29
N GLY A 216 15.61 -11.90 -16.34
CA GLY A 216 15.81 -13.07 -17.20
C GLY A 216 17.00 -13.95 -16.85
N PHE A 217 17.43 -13.96 -15.58
CA PHE A 217 18.60 -14.71 -15.11
C PHE A 217 19.90 -14.30 -15.82
N GLN A 218 20.05 -13.02 -16.14
CA GLN A 218 21.30 -12.46 -16.67
C GLN A 218 22.49 -12.64 -15.72
N HIS A 219 22.22 -12.82 -14.43
CA HIS A 219 23.20 -13.05 -13.38
C HIS A 219 22.82 -14.28 -12.56
N ASP A 220 23.82 -14.95 -12.00
CA ASP A 220 23.60 -16.09 -11.10
C ASP A 220 22.77 -15.64 -9.88
N PRO A 221 21.67 -16.32 -9.54
CA PRO A 221 20.88 -15.98 -8.37
C PRO A 221 21.68 -16.16 -7.08
N ASP A 222 21.61 -15.15 -6.22
CA ASP A 222 22.18 -15.17 -4.88
C ASP A 222 21.12 -14.74 -3.84
N LEU A 223 21.40 -14.99 -2.56
CA LEU A 223 20.55 -14.55 -1.45
C LEU A 223 21.08 -13.26 -0.79
N ASP A 224 22.07 -12.61 -1.41
CA ASP A 224 22.69 -11.41 -0.88
C ASP A 224 21.95 -10.19 -1.44
N GLY A 225 21.09 -9.59 -0.61
CA GLY A 225 20.32 -8.40 -0.96
C GLY A 225 21.17 -7.19 -1.34
N SER A 226 22.48 -7.20 -1.05
CA SER A 226 23.42 -6.15 -1.43
C SER A 226 24.15 -6.40 -2.75
N ALA A 227 24.13 -7.62 -3.27
CA ALA A 227 24.91 -7.99 -4.45
C ALA A 227 24.52 -7.20 -5.71
N ASN A 228 23.25 -6.80 -5.85
CA ASN A 228 22.84 -5.92 -6.93
C ASN A 228 23.47 -4.52 -6.82
N ILE A 229 23.58 -3.97 -5.61
CA ILE A 229 24.23 -2.66 -5.38
C ILE A 229 25.73 -2.78 -5.62
N ALA A 230 26.38 -3.82 -5.13
CA ALA A 230 27.79 -4.09 -5.38
C ALA A 230 28.12 -4.16 -6.88
N ARG A 231 27.23 -4.75 -7.69
CA ARG A 231 27.39 -4.83 -9.15
C ARG A 231 27.07 -3.52 -9.87
N SER A 232 25.98 -2.85 -9.49
CA SER A 232 25.48 -1.67 -10.21
C SER A 232 26.17 -0.37 -9.81
N ASN A 233 26.67 -0.29 -8.58
CA ASN A 233 27.31 0.89 -7.99
C ASN A 233 28.58 0.48 -7.22
N PRO A 234 29.61 -0.04 -7.89
CA PRO A 234 30.80 -0.61 -7.23
C PRO A 234 31.61 0.41 -6.43
N ASP A 235 31.62 1.69 -6.84
CA ASP A 235 32.32 2.77 -6.12
C ASP A 235 31.67 3.07 -4.77
N ASP A 236 30.33 3.13 -4.74
CA ASP A 236 29.57 3.29 -3.49
C ASP A 236 29.68 2.06 -2.60
N TRP A 237 29.67 0.86 -3.20
CA TRP A 237 29.82 -0.38 -2.44
C TRP A 237 31.18 -0.46 -1.74
N ALA A 238 32.25 -0.10 -2.45
CA ALA A 238 33.58 -0.05 -1.85
C ALA A 238 33.66 0.99 -0.71
N ALA A 239 33.00 2.15 -0.86
CA ALA A 239 32.89 3.14 0.22
C ALA A 239 32.12 2.59 1.44
N ILE A 240 31.03 1.84 1.22
CA ILE A 240 30.26 1.16 2.27
C ILE A 240 31.14 0.13 3.00
N GLU A 241 31.87 -0.71 2.27
CA GLU A 241 32.77 -1.70 2.85
C GLU A 241 33.89 -1.03 3.66
N TRP A 242 34.48 0.04 3.12
CA TRP A 242 35.48 0.82 3.84
C TRP A 242 34.92 1.43 5.12
N LEU A 243 33.74 2.04 5.08
CA LEU A 243 33.08 2.62 6.25
C LEU A 243 32.78 1.56 7.32
N ARG A 244 32.30 0.37 6.94
CA ARG A 244 32.08 -0.73 7.89
C ARG A 244 33.36 -1.22 8.55
N ALA A 245 34.47 -1.22 7.81
CA ALA A 245 35.77 -1.69 8.31
C ALA A 245 36.52 -0.64 9.15
N ASN A 246 36.32 0.66 8.89
CA ASN A 246 37.13 1.75 9.45
C ASN A 246 36.33 2.73 10.32
N GLY A 247 35.00 2.72 10.24
CA GLY A 247 34.14 3.56 11.06
C GLY A 247 34.25 3.17 12.54
N MET A 248 34.81 4.06 13.36
CA MET A 248 34.91 3.84 14.80
C MET A 248 33.58 4.21 15.48
N GLY A 249 33.05 3.29 16.31
CA GLY A 249 31.79 3.53 17.02
C GLY A 249 30.59 3.53 16.07
N VAL A 250 29.76 4.57 16.16
CA VAL A 250 28.56 4.74 15.32
C VAL A 250 28.63 6.16 14.73
N PRO A 251 29.48 6.38 13.71
CA PRO A 251 29.68 7.70 13.16
C PRO A 251 28.42 8.22 12.46
N VAL A 252 28.16 9.52 12.53
CA VAL A 252 27.09 10.15 11.74
C VAL A 252 27.62 10.48 10.36
N ILE A 253 26.87 10.08 9.34
CA ILE A 253 27.22 10.35 7.95
C ILE A 253 26.31 11.43 7.35
N LEU A 254 26.86 12.20 6.43
CA LEU A 254 26.11 13.06 5.53
C LEU A 254 26.17 12.47 4.13
N GLU A 255 25.02 12.02 3.63
CA GLU A 255 24.79 11.63 2.24
C GLU A 255 23.59 12.43 1.70
N ALA A 256 23.36 12.41 0.38
CA ALA A 256 22.21 13.11 -0.19
C ALA A 256 20.89 12.52 0.35
N PRO A 257 19.95 13.35 0.84
CA PRO A 257 18.63 12.90 1.22
C PRO A 257 17.80 12.61 -0.03
N GLY A 258 16.91 11.63 0.07
CA GLY A 258 16.16 11.09 -1.06
C GLY A 258 14.66 11.29 -1.02
N ARG A 259 14.04 11.18 -2.19
CA ARG A 259 12.61 10.88 -2.28
C ARG A 259 12.38 9.38 -2.05
N SER A 260 11.16 9.04 -1.66
CA SER A 260 10.70 7.65 -1.52
C SER A 260 11.10 6.78 -2.72
N PHE A 261 11.72 5.63 -2.45
CA PHE A 261 12.08 4.59 -3.42
C PHE A 261 13.15 4.97 -4.45
N ASN A 262 13.93 6.01 -4.19
CA ASN A 262 15.11 6.30 -4.99
C ASN A 262 16.40 5.64 -4.41
N TYR A 263 17.56 5.88 -5.03
CA TYR A 263 18.83 5.30 -4.61
C TYR A 263 19.53 6.05 -3.47
N GLU A 264 19.13 7.29 -3.17
CA GLU A 264 19.63 8.05 -2.01
C GLU A 264 19.38 7.30 -0.68
N GLY A 265 20.24 7.52 0.34
CA GLY A 265 20.18 6.78 1.61
C GLY A 265 20.87 5.41 1.57
N ARG A 266 21.48 5.05 0.43
CA ARG A 266 22.29 3.83 0.23
C ARG A 266 23.39 3.63 1.27
N ILE A 267 24.16 4.66 1.66
CA ILE A 267 25.31 4.45 2.54
C ILE A 267 24.82 4.09 3.93
N SER A 268 23.89 4.85 4.50
CA SER A 268 23.33 4.55 5.83
C SER A 268 22.59 3.21 5.85
N ALA A 269 21.81 2.92 4.81
CA ALA A 269 21.06 1.66 4.72
C ALA A 269 21.96 0.42 4.76
N PHE A 270 23.13 0.47 4.11
CA PHE A 270 24.04 -0.67 4.10
C PHE A 270 25.12 -0.61 5.20
N THR A 271 25.61 0.55 5.62
CA THR A 271 26.57 0.61 6.74
C THR A 271 25.91 0.38 8.10
N GLY A 272 24.63 0.71 8.24
CA GLY A 272 23.93 0.78 9.53
C GLY A 272 24.25 2.06 10.32
N PHE A 273 25.02 2.98 9.75
CA PHE A 273 25.36 4.25 10.38
C PHE A 273 24.23 5.28 10.21
N PRO A 274 23.96 6.12 11.23
CA PRO A 274 22.95 7.14 11.15
C PRO A 274 23.34 8.20 10.11
N ALA A 275 22.44 8.51 9.18
CA ALA A 275 22.56 9.69 8.33
C ALA A 275 21.91 10.91 8.99
N VAL A 276 22.38 12.11 8.63
CA VAL A 276 21.68 13.36 9.00
C VAL A 276 20.22 13.30 8.56
N LEU A 277 19.93 12.85 7.34
CA LEU A 277 18.56 12.59 6.89
C LEU A 277 18.57 11.59 5.72
N GLY A 278 17.75 10.53 5.83
CA GLY A 278 17.47 9.62 4.73
C GLY A 278 16.29 10.09 3.87
N TRP A 279 15.25 9.26 3.72
CA TRP A 279 14.02 9.64 3.01
C TRP A 279 13.07 10.41 3.92
N SER A 280 13.01 11.74 3.74
CA SER A 280 12.28 12.64 4.65
C SER A 280 10.79 12.30 4.80
N LEU A 281 10.11 11.94 3.72
CA LEU A 281 8.70 11.54 3.77
C LEU A 281 8.50 10.24 4.58
N HIS A 282 9.42 9.29 4.49
CA HIS A 282 9.34 8.06 5.28
C HIS A 282 9.61 8.36 6.75
N GLU A 283 10.64 9.14 7.07
CA GLU A 283 10.86 9.61 8.45
C GLU A 283 9.60 10.27 9.00
N ALA A 284 8.90 11.08 8.21
CA ALA A 284 7.67 11.75 8.65
C ALA A 284 6.53 10.77 8.92
N GLN A 285 6.42 9.69 8.14
CA GLN A 285 5.43 8.63 8.38
C GLN A 285 5.69 7.87 9.69
N TRP A 286 6.96 7.65 10.04
CA TRP A 286 7.34 6.97 11.29
C TRP A 286 7.23 7.89 12.51
N ARG A 287 7.55 9.18 12.36
CA ARG A 287 7.53 10.16 13.46
C ARG A 287 6.17 10.86 13.64
N GLY A 288 5.29 10.79 12.64
CA GLY A 288 3.97 11.41 12.65
C GLY A 288 3.94 12.93 12.40
N ASN A 289 5.08 13.55 12.04
CA ASN A 289 5.18 14.97 11.68
C ASN A 289 6.44 15.25 10.84
N TYR A 290 6.57 16.47 10.31
CA TYR A 290 7.66 16.90 9.42
C TYR A 290 8.66 17.89 10.07
N ILE A 291 8.64 18.04 11.40
CA ILE A 291 9.36 19.13 12.09
C ILE A 291 10.88 18.97 11.96
N GLU A 292 11.39 17.77 12.19
CA GLU A 292 12.84 17.53 12.19
C GLU A 292 13.42 17.46 10.77
N GLN A 293 12.64 16.92 9.84
CA GLN A 293 12.98 16.85 8.43
C GLN A 293 13.08 18.26 7.85
N GLY A 294 12.06 19.09 8.06
CA GLY A 294 12.05 20.48 7.61
C GLY A 294 13.13 21.36 8.23
N ARG A 295 13.69 20.96 9.40
CA ARG A 295 14.87 21.61 10.00
C ARG A 295 16.18 21.16 9.37
N ARG A 296 16.29 19.90 8.98
CA ARG A 296 17.53 19.29 8.44
C ARG A 296 17.72 19.56 6.96
N GLU A 297 16.65 19.52 6.16
CA GLU A 297 16.72 19.67 4.70
C GLU A 297 17.41 20.97 4.25
N PRO A 298 17.08 22.16 4.79
CA PRO A 298 17.74 23.41 4.37
C PRO A 298 19.23 23.43 4.74
N ASP A 299 19.59 22.89 5.89
CA ASP A 299 20.97 22.82 6.36
C ASP A 299 21.79 21.86 5.49
N ILE A 300 21.25 20.67 5.20
CA ILE A 300 21.88 19.69 4.30
C ILE A 300 22.10 20.31 2.92
N ALA A 301 21.05 20.95 2.37
CA ALA A 301 21.14 21.63 1.09
C ALA A 301 22.23 22.72 1.13
N THR A 302 22.32 23.48 2.22
CA THR A 302 23.36 24.50 2.42
C THR A 302 24.75 23.89 2.50
N ILE A 303 24.96 22.81 3.27
CA ILE A 303 26.26 22.12 3.36
C ILE A 303 26.75 21.72 1.97
N TYR A 304 25.88 21.15 1.13
CA TYR A 304 26.27 20.73 -0.22
C TYR A 304 26.48 21.91 -1.18
N THR A 305 25.66 22.98 -1.11
CA THR A 305 25.68 24.03 -2.15
C THR A 305 26.46 25.31 -1.78
N THR A 306 26.73 25.59 -0.51
CA THR A 306 27.44 26.81 -0.11
C THR A 306 28.88 26.83 -0.62
N HIS A 307 29.39 28.02 -0.91
CA HIS A 307 30.81 28.27 -1.19
C HIS A 307 31.58 28.70 0.07
N ASP A 308 30.88 29.01 1.17
CA ASP A 308 31.50 29.37 2.44
C ASP A 308 31.84 28.11 3.24
N GLY A 309 33.14 27.82 3.30
CA GLY A 309 33.66 26.66 4.04
C GLY A 309 33.44 26.72 5.55
N HIS A 310 33.44 27.92 6.14
CA HIS A 310 33.17 28.06 7.57
C HIS A 310 31.69 27.77 7.87
N GLN A 311 30.79 28.22 7.01
CA GLN A 311 29.37 27.90 7.11
C GLN A 311 29.13 26.39 6.99
N ALA A 312 29.73 25.74 5.99
CA ALA A 312 29.62 24.29 5.81
C ALA A 312 30.14 23.53 7.04
N LEU A 313 31.32 23.88 7.55
CA LEU A 313 31.90 23.22 8.73
C LEU A 313 31.09 23.46 10.00
N ALA A 314 30.52 24.65 10.19
CA ALA A 314 29.65 24.94 11.32
C ALA A 314 28.37 24.08 11.30
N LEU A 315 27.77 23.87 10.13
CA LEU A 315 26.60 23.01 9.97
C LEU A 315 26.97 21.52 10.12
N LEU A 316 28.10 21.07 9.60
CA LEU A 316 28.60 19.70 9.82
C LEU A 316 28.76 19.40 11.32
N ARG A 317 29.37 20.32 12.07
CA ARG A 317 29.51 20.20 13.54
C ARG A 317 28.16 20.26 14.27
N LYS A 318 27.24 21.11 13.84
CA LYS A 318 25.88 21.21 14.41
C LYS A 318 25.15 19.87 14.36
N TRP A 319 25.34 19.11 13.28
CA TRP A 319 24.71 17.80 13.07
C TRP A 319 25.61 16.62 13.44
N GLU A 320 26.74 16.89 14.11
CA GLU A 320 27.70 15.89 14.60
C GLU A 320 28.20 14.95 13.48
N VAL A 321 28.33 15.47 12.25
CA VAL A 321 28.75 14.67 11.09
C VAL A 321 30.22 14.30 11.21
N ASP A 322 30.52 13.01 11.14
CA ASP A 322 31.88 12.46 11.12
C ASP A 322 32.38 12.24 9.69
N TYR A 323 31.49 11.85 8.77
CA TYR A 323 31.84 11.59 7.37
C TYR A 323 30.88 12.26 6.39
N VAL A 324 31.42 12.91 5.36
CA VAL A 324 30.66 13.45 4.22
C VAL A 324 30.92 12.58 3.00
N ILE A 325 29.84 12.14 2.36
CA ILE A 325 29.90 11.34 1.14
C ILE A 325 29.77 12.26 -0.07
N VAL A 326 30.60 12.07 -1.09
CA VAL A 326 30.46 12.75 -2.38
C VAL A 326 30.60 11.73 -3.50
N GLY A 327 29.47 11.17 -3.91
CA GLY A 327 29.35 10.26 -5.06
C GLY A 327 28.58 10.88 -6.23
N GLN A 328 28.20 10.04 -7.19
CA GLN A 328 27.33 10.46 -8.30
C GLN A 328 25.96 10.96 -7.80
N THR A 329 25.42 10.33 -6.75
CA THR A 329 24.15 10.70 -6.12
C THR A 329 24.20 12.12 -5.54
N GLU A 330 25.24 12.45 -4.77
CA GLU A 330 25.40 13.78 -4.19
C GLU A 330 25.67 14.85 -5.25
N ARG A 331 26.44 14.53 -6.30
CA ARG A 331 26.64 15.44 -7.44
C ARG A 331 25.32 15.78 -8.13
N HIS A 332 24.48 14.77 -8.38
CA HIS A 332 23.17 14.98 -8.97
C HIS A 332 22.23 15.79 -8.06
N TYR A 333 22.27 15.51 -6.76
CA TYR A 333 21.52 16.29 -5.77
C TYR A 333 21.93 17.77 -5.77
N VAL A 334 23.23 18.05 -5.82
CA VAL A 334 23.75 19.42 -5.93
C VAL A 334 23.31 20.07 -7.24
N GLU A 335 23.41 19.38 -8.38
CA GLU A 335 22.94 19.88 -9.68
C GLU A 335 21.46 20.31 -9.61
N GLN A 336 20.58 19.44 -9.12
CA GLN A 336 19.16 19.74 -8.97
C GLN A 336 18.90 20.96 -8.07
N LEU A 337 19.64 21.10 -6.98
CA LEU A 337 19.48 22.24 -6.07
C LEU A 337 19.95 23.55 -6.70
N CYS A 338 20.99 23.51 -7.54
CA CYS A 338 21.60 24.69 -8.14
C CYS A 338 20.92 25.10 -9.46
N ASP A 339 20.00 24.29 -9.98
CA ASP A 339 19.07 24.66 -11.05
C ASP A 339 17.99 25.67 -10.59
N ASP A 340 17.82 25.86 -9.27
CA ASP A 340 16.95 26.87 -8.69
C ASP A 340 17.51 28.29 -8.94
N PRO A 341 16.80 29.18 -9.68
CA PRO A 341 17.28 30.52 -10.00
C PRO A 341 17.57 31.39 -8.77
N ASP A 342 16.89 31.13 -7.65
CA ASP A 342 17.08 31.90 -6.42
C ASP A 342 18.33 31.46 -5.65
N ARG A 343 18.92 30.30 -6.01
CA ARG A 343 20.12 29.76 -5.40
C ARG A 343 21.37 30.16 -6.19
N HIS A 344 22.18 31.04 -5.60
CA HIS A 344 23.51 31.38 -6.14
C HIS A 344 24.49 30.23 -5.89
N CYS A 345 24.46 29.21 -6.75
CA CYS A 345 25.30 28.03 -6.62
C CYS A 345 25.96 27.66 -7.95
N ARG A 346 27.24 27.24 -7.88
CA ARG A 346 27.93 26.56 -8.97
C ARG A 346 28.32 25.15 -8.53
N PRO A 347 27.68 24.07 -9.06
CA PRO A 347 27.83 22.71 -8.53
C PRO A 347 29.27 22.24 -8.33
N ALA A 348 30.11 22.41 -9.35
CA ALA A 348 31.50 21.97 -9.31
C ALA A 348 32.35 22.76 -8.31
N GLU A 349 32.09 24.07 -8.15
CA GLU A 349 32.80 24.90 -7.18
C GLU A 349 32.32 24.61 -5.75
N ALA A 350 31.03 24.34 -5.57
CA ALA A 350 30.44 24.04 -4.28
C ALA A 350 31.02 22.76 -3.68
N LEU A 351 31.22 21.70 -4.47
CA LEU A 351 31.76 20.43 -3.96
C LEU A 351 33.27 20.48 -3.70
N LYS A 352 34.03 21.26 -4.49
CA LYS A 352 35.49 21.42 -4.31
C LYS A 352 35.89 21.95 -2.93
N LYS A 353 34.98 22.61 -2.21
CA LYS A 353 35.28 23.06 -0.84
C LYS A 353 35.65 21.89 0.08
N PHE A 354 35.08 20.71 -0.13
CA PHE A 354 35.36 19.55 0.70
C PHE A 354 36.81 19.05 0.54
N ASP A 355 37.39 19.17 -0.66
CA ASP A 355 38.80 18.84 -0.93
C ASP A 355 39.78 19.71 -0.13
N VAL A 356 39.34 20.91 0.27
CA VAL A 356 40.17 21.88 1.01
C VAL A 356 39.89 21.83 2.50
N LEU A 357 38.63 21.63 2.90
CA LEU A 357 38.17 21.74 4.28
C LEU A 357 38.25 20.44 5.07
N LEU A 358 38.12 19.29 4.38
CA LEU A 358 37.98 17.97 4.99
C LEU A 358 39.11 17.05 4.55
N THR A 359 39.33 15.96 5.29
CA THR A 359 40.38 14.99 4.95
C THR A 359 39.76 13.85 4.13
N PRO A 360 40.21 13.57 2.89
CA PRO A 360 39.72 12.40 2.15
C PRO A 360 40.18 11.12 2.84
N ALA A 361 39.23 10.35 3.36
CA ALA A 361 39.50 9.10 4.10
C ALA A 361 39.38 7.86 3.21
N PHE A 362 38.55 7.94 2.16
CA PHE A 362 38.44 6.94 1.11
C PHE A 362 38.14 7.63 -0.23
N ASP A 363 38.70 7.08 -1.31
CA ASP A 363 38.45 7.55 -2.68
C ASP A 363 38.48 6.36 -3.64
N GLN A 364 37.39 6.17 -4.40
CA GLN A 364 37.34 5.21 -5.49
C GLN A 364 36.40 5.69 -6.60
N GLY A 365 36.93 5.77 -7.81
CA GLY A 365 36.15 6.08 -9.01
C GLY A 365 35.44 7.43 -8.89
N ARG A 366 34.12 7.40 -8.70
CA ARG A 366 33.29 8.61 -8.54
C ARG A 366 32.90 8.95 -7.10
N THR A 367 33.23 8.10 -6.14
CA THR A 367 32.81 8.23 -4.74
C THR A 367 33.99 8.50 -3.83
N THR A 368 33.93 9.63 -3.13
CA THR A 368 34.90 10.05 -2.12
C THR A 368 34.19 10.15 -0.77
N VAL A 369 34.83 9.65 0.29
CA VAL A 369 34.39 9.81 1.68
C VAL A 369 35.36 10.74 2.38
N TYR A 370 34.86 11.88 2.85
CA TYR A 370 35.64 12.86 3.58
C TYR A 370 35.38 12.72 5.08
N GLN A 371 36.44 12.71 5.88
CA GLN A 371 36.36 12.80 7.34
C GLN A 371 36.30 14.26 7.79
N VAL A 372 35.37 14.55 8.71
CA VAL A 372 35.20 15.88 9.30
C VAL A 372 36.21 16.08 10.45
N PRO A 373 36.89 17.26 10.53
CA PRO A 373 37.90 17.55 11.57
C PRO A 373 37.38 17.75 12.99
#